data_AF-A0A2V9RG05-F1
#
_entry.id   AF-A0A2V9RG05-F1
#
_cell.length_a   1.000
_cell.length_b   1.000
_cell.length_c   1.000
_cell.angle_alpha   90.00
_cell.angle_beta   90.00
_cell.angle_gamma   90.00
#
_symmetry.space_group_name_H-M   'P 1'
#
loop_
_entity.id
_entity.type
_entity.pdbx_description
1 polymer ?
#
loop_
_entity_poly.entity_id
_entity_poly.type
_entity_poly.pdbx_seq_one_letter_code
_entity_poly.pdbx_strand_id
1 'polypeptide(L)' 'MGAEDFACFAEKVPGFYYWLGVGNPSKGITEMLHTPRFDVDEACIQVGVNVMSQLVARYLTNARPATP' A
#
# COMPACT_ATOMS: atom_id res chain seq x y z
N MET A 1 10.17 0.75 14.21
CA MET A 1 8.90 0.01 14.07
C MET A 1 7.77 0.97 14.42
N GLY A 2 6.86 1.23 13.49
CA GLY A 2 5.68 2.08 13.70
C GLY A 2 4.46 1.27 14.12
N ALA A 3 3.43 1.95 14.63
CA ALA A 3 2.10 1.39 14.83
C ALA A 3 1.19 1.85 13.68
N GLU A 4 0.28 0.99 13.26
CA GLU A 4 -0.66 1.23 12.15
C GLU A 4 -2.04 0.70 12.57
N ASP A 5 -3.07 1.53 12.51
CA ASP A 5 -4.40 1.18 13.01
C ASP A 5 -5.16 0.26 12.05
N PHE A 6 -4.63 0.04 10.83
CA PHE A 6 -5.12 -0.98 9.91
C PHE A 6 -5.25 -2.37 10.57
N ALA A 7 -4.40 -2.67 11.55
CA ALA A 7 -4.44 -3.92 12.31
C ALA A 7 -5.83 -4.17 12.94
N CYS A 8 -6.53 -3.14 13.41
CA CYS A 8 -7.87 -3.28 13.99
C CYS A 8 -8.93 -3.76 12.98
N PHE A 9 -8.72 -3.54 11.67
CA PHE A 9 -9.57 -4.11 10.62
C PHE A 9 -9.17 -5.56 10.34
N ALA A 10 -7.87 -5.84 10.24
CA ALA A 10 -7.34 -7.18 9.96
C ALA A 10 -7.63 -8.20 11.08
N GLU A 11 -7.90 -7.74 12.31
CA GLU A 11 -8.41 -8.57 13.41
C GLU A 11 -9.85 -9.06 13.19
N LYS A 12 -10.65 -8.35 12.41
CA LYS A 12 -12.09 -8.63 12.24
C LYS A 12 -12.43 -9.37 10.95
N VAL A 13 -11.66 -9.12 9.89
CA VAL A 13 -11.85 -9.72 8.55
C VAL A 13 -10.48 -9.99 7.92
N PRO A 14 -10.37 -10.90 6.94
CA PRO A 14 -9.12 -11.11 6.21
C PRO A 14 -8.60 -9.80 5.62
N GLY A 15 -7.48 -9.30 6.15
CA GLY A 15 -6.85 -8.05 5.74
C GLY A 15 -5.57 -8.28 4.93
N PHE A 16 -5.26 -7.33 4.06
CA PHE A 16 -4.00 -7.28 3.32
C PHE A 16 -3.45 -5.86 3.33
N TYR A 17 -2.20 -5.70 3.76
CA TYR A 17 -1.47 -4.43 3.82
C TYR A 17 -0.09 -4.64 3.18
N TYR A 18 0.40 -3.65 2.45
CA TYR A 18 1.69 -3.72 1.76
C TYR A 18 2.37 -2.36 1.69
N TRP A 19 3.68 -2.37 1.46
CA TRP A 19 4.48 -1.17 1.25
C TRP A 19 4.51 -0.77 -0.22
N LEU A 20 4.23 0.50 -0.50
CA LEU A 20 4.50 1.14 -1.80
C LEU A 20 5.84 1.86 -1.72
N GLY A 21 6.75 1.56 -2.66
CA GLY A 21 8.01 2.28 -2.75
C GLY A 21 7.80 3.72 -3.22
N VAL A 22 8.16 4.69 -2.37
CA VAL A 22 8.02 6.14 -2.66
C VAL A 22 9.35 6.88 -2.70
N GLY A 23 10.44 6.25 -2.26
CA GLY A 23 11.78 6.85 -2.25
C GLY A 23 12.43 6.87 -3.63
N ASN A 24 13.28 7.86 -3.86
CA ASN A 24 14.10 7.98 -5.06
C ASN A 24 15.51 8.52 -4.72
N PRO A 25 16.52 7.65 -4.62
CA PRO A 25 17.91 8.05 -4.34
C PRO A 25 18.50 9.00 -5.39
N SER A 26 18.13 8.88 -6.65
CA SER A 26 18.60 9.77 -7.72
C SER A 26 18.07 11.20 -7.60
N LYS A 27 16.93 11.38 -6.92
CA LYS A 27 16.35 12.69 -6.58
C LYS A 27 16.66 13.14 -5.14
N GLY A 28 17.42 12.36 -4.37
CA GLY A 28 17.69 12.64 -2.95
C GLY A 28 16.50 12.37 -2.01
N ILE A 29 15.43 11.72 -2.49
CA ILE A 29 14.23 11.39 -1.72
C ILE A 29 14.49 10.09 -0.97
N THR A 30 15.15 10.19 0.18
CA THR A 30 15.61 9.02 0.96
C THR A 30 15.26 9.07 2.45
N GLU A 31 14.66 10.17 2.89
CA GLU A 31 14.34 10.40 4.30
C GLU A 31 13.16 9.54 4.76
N MET A 32 13.16 9.14 6.03
CA MET A 32 12.10 8.34 6.62
C MET A 32 10.84 9.18 6.90
N LEU A 33 9.69 8.50 6.98
CA LEU A 33 8.45 9.07 7.51
C LEU A 33 8.68 9.68 8.90
N HIS A 34 7.97 10.77 9.19
CA HIS A 34 8.08 11.59 10.42
C HIS A 34 9.33 12.46 10.56
N THR A 35 10.05 12.72 9.47
CA THR A 35 11.12 13.73 9.43
C THR A 35 10.61 15.03 8.78
N PRO A 36 11.14 16.21 9.13
CA PRO A 36 10.75 17.48 8.50
C PRO A 36 11.21 17.61 7.03
N ARG A 37 12.05 16.68 6.56
CA ARG A 37 12.57 16.60 5.18
C ARG A 37 11.96 15.45 4.39
N PHE A 38 10.95 14.77 4.95
CA PHE A 38 10.26 13.71 4.25
C PHE A 38 9.65 14.25 2.96
N ASP A 39 9.84 13.49 1.88
CA ASP A 39 9.29 13.78 0.57
C ASP A 39 9.02 12.44 -0.16
N VAL A 40 8.31 12.48 -1.27
CA VAL A 40 7.94 11.30 -2.07
C VAL A 40 8.17 11.56 -3.55
N ASP A 41 8.60 10.53 -4.28
CA ASP A 41 8.56 10.59 -5.75
C ASP A 41 7.13 10.33 -6.23
N GLU A 42 6.43 11.37 -6.68
CA GLU A 42 5.04 11.31 -7.14
C GLU A 42 4.78 10.30 -8.27
N ALA A 43 5.82 9.82 -8.97
CA ALA A 43 5.70 8.68 -9.87
C ALA A 43 5.12 7.42 -9.17
N CYS A 44 5.25 7.31 -7.84
CA CYS A 44 4.66 6.23 -7.06
C CYS A 44 3.13 6.24 -7.10
N ILE A 45 2.48 7.40 -7.33
CA ILE A 45 1.01 7.52 -7.36
C ILE A 45 0.45 6.66 -8.50
N GLN A 46 1.06 6.74 -9.69
CA GLN A 46 0.64 5.92 -10.83
C GLN A 46 0.80 4.43 -10.53
N VAL A 47 1.89 4.04 -9.88
CA VAL A 47 2.13 2.64 -9.47
C VAL A 47 1.07 2.19 -8.46
N GLY A 48 0.82 2.98 -7.43
CA GLY A 48 -0.17 2.68 -6.39
C GLY A 48 -1.58 2.51 -6.94
N VAL A 49 -2.02 3.42 -7.82
CA VAL A 49 -3.35 3.34 -8.47
C VAL A 49 -3.44 2.07 -9.33
N ASN A 50 -2.41 1.77 -10.13
CA ASN A 50 -2.40 0.59 -10.99
C ASN A 50 -2.43 -0.71 -10.18
N VAL A 51 -1.64 -0.82 -9.11
CA VAL A 51 -1.59 -2.00 -8.26
C VAL A 51 -2.92 -2.21 -7.54
N MET A 52 -3.45 -1.17 -6.88
CA MET A 52 -4.67 -1.30 -6.10
C MET A 52 -5.89 -1.57 -6.97
N SER A 53 -6.03 -0.88 -8.11
CA SER A 53 -7.15 -1.12 -9.04
C SER A 53 -7.13 -2.53 -9.62
N GLN A 54 -5.97 -3.04 -10.02
CA GLN A 54 -5.83 -4.41 -10.51
C GLN A 54 -6.06 -5.44 -9.41
N LEU A 55 -5.59 -5.19 -8.19
CA LEU A 55 -5.82 -6.07 -7.04
C LEU A 55 -7.31 -6.22 -6.78
N VAL A 56 -8.04 -5.10 -6.70
CA VAL A 56 -9.48 -5.09 -6.48
C VAL A 56 -10.21 -5.78 -7.64
N ALA A 57 -9.88 -5.43 -8.89
CA ALA A 57 -10.50 -6.05 -10.06
C ALA A 57 -10.30 -7.57 -10.05
N ARG A 58 -9.07 -8.04 -9.86
CA ARG A 58 -8.76 -9.48 -9.79
C ARG A 58 -9.43 -10.17 -8.62
N TYR A 59 -9.47 -9.53 -7.45
CA TYR A 59 -10.13 -10.11 -6.27
C TYR A 59 -11.62 -10.33 -6.54
N LEU A 60 -12.30 -9.35 -7.13
CA LEU A 60 -13.73 -9.43 -7.45
C LEU A 60 -14.03 -10.38 -8.61
N THR A 61 -13.13 -10.52 -9.60
CA THR A 61 -13.35 -11.41 -10.75
C THR A 61 -12.88 -12.85 -10.53
N ASN A 62 -11.90 -13.08 -9.65
CA ASN A 62 -11.40 -14.42 -9.31
C ASN A 62 -12.01 -14.99 -8.02
N ALA A 63 -12.97 -14.28 -7.40
CA ALA A 63 -13.73 -14.79 -6.28
C ALA A 63 -14.59 -15.99 -6.74
N ARG A 64 -14.01 -17.18 -6.65
CA ARG A 64 -14.78 -18.43 -6.54
C ARG A 64 -15.70 -18.27 -5.33
N PRO A 65 -17.00 -18.66 -5.39
CA PRO A 65 -17.87 -18.56 -4.24
C PRO A 65 -17.20 -19.24 -3.05
N ALA A 66 -17.11 -18.53 -1.93
CA ALA A 66 -16.76 -19.14 -0.65
C ALA A 66 -17.80 -20.22 -0.39
N THR A 67 -17.44 -21.49 -0.61
CA THR A 67 -18.24 -22.60 -0.12
C THR A 67 -18.20 -22.55 1.41
N PRO A 68 -19.36 -22.72 2.08
CA PRO A 68 -19.42 -22.79 3.53
C PRO A 68 -18.61 -23.97 4.11
#